data_AF-A0ABD1KJP7-F1
#
_entry.id   AF-A0ABD1KJP7-F1
#
_cell.length_a   1.000
_cell.length_b   1.000
_cell.length_c   1.000
_cell.angle_alpha   90.00
_cell.angle_beta   90.00
_cell.angle_gamma   90.00
#
_symmetry.space_group_name_H-M   'P 1'
#
loop_
_entity.id
_entity.type
_entity.pdbx_description
1 polymer ?
#
loop_
_entity_poly.entity_id
_entity_poly.type
_entity_poly.pdbx_seq_one_letter_code
_entity_poly.pdbx_strand_id
1 'polypeptide(L)'
;MCEKSKEVSEWLKVVLGEAQVPWFEVNKCTINILQKLSKNSEQRGREIDLLVEDFEQKTGECRAEGMYHQDVLRFALGEYVSCEMLEPVSCCLNSLECIAEGFKLKDTKLGSLLASTYNQTTELLEEEEENRKLQNKLLSLEKKRTEVLNSQKCLLKTISDTQKAQDMEFVETEERLLYKDFIEKKYQEMSSRVKSAQERLVSREVSSSLTHHSIQEMSEQLSLLKQEMEPVKRKLQAYHGLPPSLPLARLAVAESKRELETLDAILDENIDWRHT
;
A
#
# COMPACT_ATOMS: atom_id res chain seq x y z
N MET A 1 -4.01 7.26 88.82
CA MET A 1 -5.04 7.19 87.77
C MET A 1 -5.45 8.61 87.43
N CYS A 2 -5.03 9.12 86.27
CA CYS A 2 -5.27 10.51 85.85
C CYS A 2 -6.77 10.71 85.54
N GLU A 3 -7.36 11.83 85.97
CA GLU A 3 -8.76 12.23 85.74
C GLU A 3 -9.22 12.00 84.29
N LYS A 4 -8.35 12.34 83.34
CA LYS A 4 -8.54 12.12 81.89
C LYS A 4 -8.82 10.67 81.49
N SER A 5 -8.29 9.70 82.22
CA SER A 5 -8.51 8.27 81.94
C SER A 5 -9.90 7.80 82.36
N LYS A 6 -10.51 8.47 83.35
CA LYS A 6 -11.89 8.19 83.79
C LYS A 6 -12.89 8.76 82.78
N GLU A 7 -12.72 10.02 82.38
CA GLU A 7 -13.53 10.68 81.35
C GLU A 7 -13.61 9.85 80.06
N VAL A 8 -12.46 9.39 79.55
CA VAL A 8 -12.40 8.56 78.34
C VAL A 8 -13.12 7.22 78.53
N SER A 9 -13.02 6.61 79.71
CA SER A 9 -13.66 5.31 79.98
C SER A 9 -15.17 5.43 80.09
N GLU A 10 -15.68 6.55 80.63
CA GLU A 10 -17.11 6.86 80.67
C GLU A 10 -17.66 7.18 79.29
N TRP A 11 -16.96 8.02 78.52
CA TRP A 11 -17.33 8.31 77.13
C TRP A 11 -17.37 7.05 76.26
N LEU A 12 -16.38 6.15 76.38
CA LEU A 12 -16.37 4.88 75.64
C LEU A 12 -17.57 3.98 75.99
N LYS A 13 -18.02 3.97 77.25
CA LYS A 13 -19.24 3.24 77.64
C LYS A 13 -20.49 3.85 77.02
N VAL A 14 -20.59 5.17 76.97
CA VAL A 14 -21.74 5.87 76.36
C VAL A 14 -21.79 5.61 74.85
N VAL A 15 -20.66 5.70 74.16
CA VAL A 15 -20.59 5.50 72.70
C VAL A 15 -20.78 4.04 72.29
N LEU A 16 -20.24 3.08 73.05
CA LEU A 16 -20.33 1.66 72.74
C LEU A 16 -21.61 0.99 73.27
N GLY A 17 -22.36 1.68 74.14
CA GLY A 17 -23.63 1.20 74.68
C GLY A 17 -23.48 -0.14 75.42
N GLU A 18 -24.17 -1.18 74.93
CA GLU A 18 -24.15 -2.53 75.49
C GLU A 18 -22.89 -3.35 75.11
N ALA A 19 -22.10 -2.90 74.14
CA ALA A 19 -20.88 -3.58 73.75
C ALA A 19 -19.77 -3.35 74.79
N GLN A 20 -19.12 -4.42 75.25
CA GLN A 20 -17.99 -4.30 76.17
C GLN A 20 -16.85 -3.52 75.51
N VAL A 21 -16.28 -2.55 76.23
CA VAL A 21 -15.13 -1.76 75.76
C VAL A 21 -13.96 -2.71 75.46
N PRO A 22 -13.50 -2.81 74.19
CA PRO A 22 -12.39 -3.68 73.84
C PRO A 22 -11.12 -3.32 74.61
N TRP A 23 -10.28 -4.32 74.91
CA TRP A 23 -9.01 -4.06 75.58
C TRP A 23 -8.12 -3.16 74.71
N PHE A 24 -7.61 -2.07 75.30
CA PHE A 24 -6.69 -1.15 74.64
C PHE A 24 -5.54 -0.76 75.57
N GLU A 25 -4.41 -0.38 74.97
CA GLU A 25 -3.23 0.06 75.73
C GLU A 25 -3.45 1.45 76.35
N VAL A 26 -3.49 1.50 77.68
CA VAL A 26 -3.67 2.75 78.46
C VAL A 26 -2.33 3.49 78.56
N ASN A 27 -1.89 4.06 77.44
CA ASN A 27 -0.72 4.93 77.36
C ASN A 27 -1.14 6.41 77.30
N LYS A 28 -0.27 7.33 77.75
CA LYS A 28 -0.50 8.78 77.74
C LYS A 28 -0.85 9.30 76.34
N CYS A 29 -0.23 8.73 75.30
CA CYS A 29 -0.54 9.05 73.91
C CYS A 29 -1.99 8.64 73.55
N THR A 30 -2.35 7.37 73.82
CA THR A 30 -3.68 6.80 73.54
C THR A 30 -4.79 7.57 74.27
N ILE A 31 -4.61 7.86 75.56
CA ILE A 31 -5.60 8.61 76.35
C ILE A 31 -5.78 10.04 75.82
N ASN A 32 -4.72 10.72 75.39
CA ASN A 32 -4.84 12.05 74.80
C ASN A 32 -5.58 12.03 73.44
N ILE A 33 -5.34 11.01 72.61
CA ILE A 33 -6.04 10.84 71.34
C ILE A 33 -7.53 10.57 71.58
N LEU A 34 -7.86 9.65 72.50
CA LEU A 34 -9.24 9.32 72.84
C LEU A 34 -9.97 10.50 73.50
N GLN A 35 -9.30 11.27 74.35
CA GLN A 35 -9.89 12.48 74.94
C GLN A 35 -10.19 13.54 73.86
N LYS A 36 -9.30 13.71 72.87
CA LYS A 36 -9.54 14.61 71.74
C LYS A 36 -10.71 14.12 70.88
N LEU A 37 -10.79 12.81 70.63
CA LEU A 37 -11.88 12.19 69.90
C LEU A 37 -13.22 12.37 70.62
N SER A 38 -13.25 12.15 71.93
CA SER A 38 -14.41 12.37 72.79
C SER A 38 -14.92 13.80 72.67
N LYS A 39 -14.07 14.80 72.91
CA LYS A 39 -14.45 16.22 72.78
C LYS A 39 -14.96 16.58 71.38
N ASN A 40 -14.33 16.04 70.33
CA ASN A 40 -14.77 16.26 68.96
C ASN A 40 -16.13 15.60 68.67
N SER A 41 -16.36 14.38 69.18
CA SER A 41 -17.63 13.68 69.03
C SER A 41 -18.78 14.40 69.74
N GLU A 42 -18.55 14.91 70.95
CA GLU A 42 -19.54 15.68 71.69
C GLU A 42 -19.83 17.02 71.03
N GLN A 43 -18.81 17.69 70.50
CA GLN A 43 -18.99 18.92 69.73
C GLN A 43 -19.84 18.66 68.49
N ARG A 44 -19.51 17.62 67.72
CA ARG A 44 -20.30 17.22 66.55
C ARG A 44 -21.73 16.82 66.92
N GLY A 45 -21.92 16.13 68.05
CA GLY A 45 -23.25 15.82 68.58
C GLY A 45 -24.07 17.09 68.81
N ARG A 46 -23.51 18.07 69.53
CA ARG A 46 -24.17 19.37 69.76
C ARG A 46 -24.47 20.12 68.46
N GLU A 47 -23.55 20.09 67.49
CA GLU A 47 -23.77 20.72 66.18
C GLU A 47 -24.91 20.06 65.40
N ILE A 48 -25.04 18.74 65.47
CA ILE A 48 -26.16 17.99 64.87
C ILE A 48 -27.46 18.31 65.60
N ASP A 49 -27.48 18.32 66.93
CA ASP A 49 -28.68 18.63 67.71
C ASP A 49 -29.21 20.03 67.38
N LEU A 50 -28.32 21.03 67.30
CA LEU A 50 -28.68 22.39 66.88
C LEU A 50 -29.23 22.43 65.44
N LEU A 51 -28.68 21.62 64.53
CA LEU A 51 -29.16 21.53 63.16
C LEU A 51 -30.55 20.89 63.08
N VAL A 52 -30.79 19.86 63.89
CA VAL A 52 -32.11 19.22 64.01
C VAL A 52 -33.14 20.21 64.54
N GLU A 53 -32.82 20.94 65.61
CA GLU A 53 -33.71 21.96 66.18
C GLU A 53 -34.04 23.08 65.16
N ASP A 54 -33.04 23.55 64.39
CA ASP A 54 -33.24 24.52 63.30
C ASP A 54 -34.15 23.97 62.18
N PHE A 55 -33.98 22.71 61.78
CA PHE A 55 -34.85 22.07 60.79
C PHE A 55 -36.29 21.89 61.30
N GLU A 56 -36.46 21.50 62.56
CA GLU A 56 -37.78 21.38 63.18
C GLU A 56 -38.48 22.74 63.25
N GLN A 57 -37.76 23.80 63.64
CA GLN A 57 -38.27 25.17 63.65
C GLN A 57 -38.71 25.60 62.24
N LYS A 58 -37.84 25.46 61.23
CA LYS A 58 -38.16 25.83 59.84
C LYS A 58 -39.35 25.05 59.30
N THR A 59 -39.44 23.75 59.61
CA THR A 59 -40.58 22.93 59.22
C THR A 59 -41.88 23.43 59.87
N GLY A 60 -41.81 23.84 61.13
CA GLY A 60 -42.92 24.47 61.85
C GLY A 60 -43.36 25.79 61.23
N GLU A 61 -42.42 26.67 60.90
CA GLU A 61 -42.66 27.96 60.23
C GLU A 61 -43.31 27.75 58.86
N CYS A 62 -42.74 26.88 58.01
CA CYS A 62 -43.31 26.56 56.71
C CYS A 62 -44.73 25.99 56.81
N ARG A 63 -44.99 25.13 57.80
CA ARG A 63 -46.34 24.59 58.03
C ARG A 63 -47.31 25.69 58.44
N ALA A 64 -46.92 26.58 59.34
CA ALA A 64 -47.75 27.70 59.78
C ALA A 64 -48.06 28.66 58.63
N GLU A 65 -47.08 28.97 57.79
CA GLU A 65 -47.27 29.81 56.60
C GLU A 65 -48.17 29.11 55.57
N GLY A 66 -48.04 27.79 55.39
CA GLY A 66 -48.96 27.00 54.56
C GLY A 66 -50.41 27.07 55.03
N MET A 67 -50.65 26.93 56.35
CA MET A 67 -51.99 27.09 56.92
C MET A 67 -52.52 28.51 56.75
N TYR A 68 -51.67 29.53 56.95
CA TYR A 68 -52.04 30.93 56.73
C TYR A 68 -52.52 31.18 55.30
N HIS A 69 -51.77 30.70 54.30
CA HIS A 69 -52.16 30.83 52.90
C HIS A 69 -53.45 30.07 52.57
N GLN A 70 -53.64 28.89 53.14
CA GLN A 70 -54.88 28.13 53.00
C GLN A 70 -56.09 28.92 53.55
N ASP A 71 -55.93 29.57 54.71
CA ASP A 71 -56.97 30.39 55.33
C ASP A 71 -57.29 31.63 54.49
N VAL A 72 -56.28 32.33 53.97
CA VAL A 72 -56.45 33.49 53.09
C VAL A 72 -57.19 33.09 51.81
N LEU A 73 -56.81 31.97 51.18
CA LEU A 73 -57.48 31.48 49.97
C LEU A 73 -58.93 31.09 50.26
N ARG A 74 -59.19 30.41 51.38
CA ARG A 74 -60.53 30.04 51.83
C ARG A 74 -61.41 31.28 52.09
N PHE A 75 -60.83 32.33 52.68
CA PHE A 75 -61.54 33.60 52.89
C PHE A 75 -61.83 34.32 51.57
N ALA A 76 -60.87 34.37 50.64
CA ALA A 76 -61.00 35.08 49.37
C ALA A 76 -61.96 34.41 48.38
N LEU A 77 -61.97 33.06 48.35
CA LEU A 77 -62.79 32.27 47.43
C LEU A 77 -64.18 31.92 48.00
N GLY A 78 -64.38 32.12 49.30
CA GLY A 78 -65.61 31.81 50.03
C GLY A 78 -65.73 30.33 50.43
N GLU A 79 -66.55 30.04 51.44
CA GLU A 79 -66.74 28.69 52.03
C GLU A 79 -67.32 27.64 51.07
N TYR A 80 -67.76 28.05 49.87
CA TYR A 80 -68.45 27.20 48.89
C TYR A 80 -67.53 26.56 47.85
N VAL A 81 -66.22 26.84 47.88
CA VAL A 81 -65.28 26.20 46.95
C VAL A 81 -64.98 24.78 47.43
N SER A 82 -65.51 23.79 46.72
CA SER A 82 -65.22 22.39 46.97
C SER A 82 -63.77 22.05 46.60
N CYS A 83 -63.19 21.08 47.30
CA CYS A 83 -61.84 20.56 47.02
C CYS A 83 -61.70 20.09 45.56
N GLU A 84 -62.81 19.65 44.94
CA GLU A 84 -62.88 19.20 43.54
C GLU A 84 -62.62 20.33 42.52
N MET A 85 -62.93 21.59 42.85
CA MET A 85 -62.64 22.74 41.99
C MET A 85 -61.16 23.18 42.09
N LEU A 86 -60.46 22.77 43.14
CA LEU A 86 -59.04 23.07 43.41
C LEU A 86 -58.08 21.97 42.91
N GLU A 87 -58.59 20.81 42.49
CA GLU A 87 -57.81 19.72 41.87
C GLU A 87 -56.91 20.19 40.71
N PRO A 88 -57.38 21.02 39.76
CA PRO A 88 -56.52 21.55 38.69
C PRO A 88 -55.39 22.44 39.23
N VAL A 89 -55.64 23.18 40.31
CA VAL A 89 -54.63 24.06 40.93
C VAL A 89 -53.56 23.20 41.63
N SER A 90 -53.97 22.14 42.32
CA SER A 90 -53.06 21.14 42.90
C SER A 90 -52.17 20.48 41.85
N CYS A 91 -52.75 20.05 40.72
CA CYS A 91 -51.99 19.51 39.60
C CYS A 91 -50.94 20.50 39.05
N CYS A 92 -51.30 21.78 38.93
CA CYS A 92 -50.38 22.84 38.48
C CYS A 92 -49.25 23.10 39.49
N LEU A 93 -49.55 23.08 40.79
CA LEU A 93 -48.54 23.24 41.85
C LEU A 93 -47.59 22.05 41.89
N ASN A 94 -48.09 20.82 41.81
CA ASN A 94 -47.25 19.62 41.72
C ASN A 94 -46.36 19.65 40.47
N SER A 95 -46.90 20.11 39.33
CA SER A 95 -46.09 20.29 38.11
C SER A 95 -45.00 21.33 38.30
N LEU A 96 -45.29 22.45 38.97
CA LEU A 96 -44.32 23.50 39.27
C LEU A 96 -43.24 23.01 40.25
N GLU A 97 -43.61 22.21 41.24
CA GLU A 97 -42.70 21.53 42.16
C GLU A 97 -41.79 20.56 41.41
N CYS A 98 -42.34 19.69 40.55
CA CYS A 98 -41.56 18.80 39.71
C CYS A 98 -40.56 19.55 38.81
N ILE A 99 -40.97 20.68 38.24
CA ILE A 99 -40.08 21.55 37.46
C ILE A 99 -39.00 22.14 38.38
N ALA A 100 -39.37 22.70 39.54
CA ALA A 100 -38.40 23.28 40.46
C ALA A 100 -37.38 22.25 40.97
N GLU A 101 -37.81 21.03 41.27
CA GLU A 101 -36.95 19.92 41.68
C GLU A 101 -36.04 19.47 40.53
N GLY A 102 -36.59 19.28 39.33
CA GLY A 102 -35.83 18.89 38.14
C GLY A 102 -34.76 19.91 37.74
N PHE A 103 -35.08 21.20 37.83
CA PHE A 103 -34.13 22.30 37.58
C PHE A 103 -33.29 22.66 38.81
N LYS A 104 -33.51 22.02 39.97
CA LYS A 104 -32.84 22.29 41.27
C LYS A 104 -32.89 23.76 41.67
N LEU A 105 -34.07 24.38 41.53
CA LEU A 105 -34.30 25.78 41.82
C LEU A 105 -34.48 26.02 43.32
N LYS A 106 -33.93 27.15 43.80
CA LYS A 106 -34.14 27.60 45.19
C LYS A 106 -35.47 28.33 45.37
N ASP A 107 -35.95 28.99 44.31
CA ASP A 107 -37.17 29.78 44.31
C ASP A 107 -38.02 29.41 43.08
N THR A 108 -39.34 29.35 43.22
CA THR A 108 -40.31 29.16 42.12
C THR A 108 -40.67 30.47 41.39
N LYS A 109 -39.84 31.51 41.56
CA LYS A 109 -40.03 32.80 40.88
C LYS A 109 -39.85 32.62 39.37
N LEU A 110 -40.71 33.29 38.60
CA LEU A 110 -40.70 33.24 37.14
C LEU A 110 -39.32 33.59 36.55
N GLY A 111 -38.62 34.58 37.10
CA GLY A 111 -37.28 34.97 36.62
C GLY A 111 -36.23 33.87 36.80
N SER A 112 -36.25 33.15 37.94
CA SER A 112 -35.33 32.05 38.21
C SER A 112 -35.61 30.84 37.31
N LEU A 113 -36.90 30.53 37.09
CA LEU A 113 -37.32 29.51 36.14
C LEU A 113 -36.85 29.85 34.72
N LEU A 114 -37.13 31.07 34.24
CA LEU A 114 -36.74 31.51 32.90
C LEU A 114 -35.22 31.51 32.68
N ALA A 115 -34.44 31.95 33.67
CA ALA A 115 -32.99 31.93 33.57
C ALA A 115 -32.45 30.49 33.53
N SER A 116 -32.99 29.59 34.34
CA SER A 116 -32.55 28.20 34.37
C SER A 116 -32.98 27.43 33.12
N THR A 117 -34.19 27.66 32.61
CA THR A 117 -34.64 27.04 31.36
C THR A 117 -33.79 27.54 30.20
N TYR A 118 -33.48 28.83 30.16
CA TYR A 118 -32.58 29.40 29.16
C TYR A 118 -31.19 28.76 29.21
N ASN A 119 -30.55 28.71 30.40
CA ASN A 119 -29.23 28.11 30.56
C ASN A 119 -29.20 26.64 30.14
N GLN A 120 -30.18 25.84 30.57
CA GLN A 120 -30.26 24.43 30.15
C GLN A 120 -30.52 24.28 28.66
N THR A 121 -31.34 25.16 28.06
CA THR A 121 -31.58 25.14 26.62
C THR A 121 -30.31 25.50 25.85
N THR A 122 -29.53 26.48 26.32
CA THR A 122 -28.26 26.84 25.68
C THR A 122 -27.23 25.71 25.79
N GLU A 123 -27.10 25.09 26.96
CA GLU A 123 -26.20 23.93 27.17
C GLU A 123 -26.59 22.76 26.26
N LEU A 124 -27.89 22.46 26.16
CA LEU A 124 -28.40 21.40 25.29
C LEU A 124 -28.09 21.69 23.81
N LEU A 125 -28.28 22.93 23.35
CA LEU A 125 -27.97 23.32 21.96
C LEU A 125 -26.47 23.22 21.65
N GLU A 126 -25.60 23.61 22.59
CA GLU A 126 -24.16 23.47 22.44
C GLU A 126 -23.74 21.99 22.37
N GLU A 127 -24.31 21.13 23.22
CA GLU A 127 -24.06 19.69 23.19
C GLU A 127 -24.56 19.04 21.89
N GLU A 128 -25.74 19.44 21.41
CA GLU A 128 -26.27 18.98 20.12
C GLU A 128 -25.35 19.38 18.94
N GLU A 129 -24.82 20.61 18.95
CA GLU A 129 -23.90 21.06 17.92
C GLU A 129 -22.60 20.26 17.93
N GLU A 130 -22.02 20.01 19.11
CA GLU A 130 -20.83 19.19 19.26
C GLU A 130 -21.08 17.72 18.87
N ASN A 131 -22.23 17.15 19.24
CA ASN A 131 -22.63 15.81 18.81
C ASN A 131 -22.74 15.71 17.28
N ARG A 132 -23.37 16.71 16.64
CA ARG A 132 -23.43 16.79 15.17
C ARG A 132 -22.03 16.89 14.54
N LYS A 133 -21.11 17.68 15.13
CA LYS A 133 -19.71 17.76 14.67
C LYS A 133 -19.01 16.40 14.80
N LEU A 134 -19.22 15.68 15.90
CA LEU A 134 -18.66 14.34 16.11
C LEU A 134 -19.23 13.32 15.12
N GLN A 135 -20.54 13.32 14.86
CA GLN A 135 -21.17 12.44 13.87
C GLN A 135 -20.60 12.69 12.46
N ASN A 136 -20.42 13.95 12.07
CA ASN A 136 -19.79 14.29 10.79
C ASN A 136 -18.34 13.81 10.70
N LYS A 137 -17.56 13.95 11.78
CA LYS A 137 -16.20 13.41 11.86
C LYS A 137 -16.19 11.89 11.74
N LEU A 138 -17.11 11.20 12.43
CA LEU A 138 -17.27 9.75 12.38
C LEU A 138 -17.56 9.28 10.95
N LEU A 139 -18.54 9.89 10.27
CA LEU A 139 -18.84 9.58 8.87
C LEU A 139 -17.64 9.81 7.94
N SER A 140 -16.85 10.88 8.19
CA SER A 140 -15.63 11.14 7.40
C SER A 140 -14.55 10.08 7.63
N LEU A 141 -14.41 9.58 8.86
CA LEU A 141 -13.47 8.52 9.22
C LEU A 141 -13.91 7.18 8.63
N GLU A 142 -15.21 6.89 8.61
CA GLU A 142 -15.76 5.70 7.97
C GLU A 142 -15.48 5.70 6.46
N LYS A 143 -15.67 6.84 5.78
CA LYS A 143 -15.30 6.98 4.36
C LYS A 143 -13.81 6.75 4.12
N LYS A 144 -12.94 7.35 4.95
CA LYS A 144 -11.49 7.11 4.86
C LYS A 144 -11.13 5.65 5.14
N ARG A 145 -11.80 5.00 6.09
CA ARG A 145 -11.60 3.58 6.39
C ARG A 145 -11.95 2.70 5.20
N THR A 146 -13.06 2.96 4.51
CA THR A 146 -13.44 2.17 3.33
C THR A 146 -12.49 2.39 2.16
N GLU A 147 -12.01 3.62 1.94
CA GLU A 147 -10.97 3.93 0.95
C GLU A 147 -9.67 3.16 1.21
N VAL A 148 -9.18 3.18 2.46
CA VAL A 148 -7.97 2.44 2.87
C VAL A 148 -8.15 0.93 2.75
N LEU A 149 -9.32 0.40 3.12
CA LEU A 149 -9.60 -1.03 2.98
C LEU A 149 -9.62 -1.46 1.51
N ASN A 150 -10.18 -0.63 0.63
CA ASN A 150 -10.20 -0.89 -0.80
C ASN A 150 -8.77 -0.84 -1.39
N SER A 151 -7.96 0.14 -1.00
CA SER A 151 -6.57 0.22 -1.46
C SER A 151 -5.73 -0.97 -0.98
N GLN A 152 -5.93 -1.39 0.27
CA GLN A 152 -5.30 -2.61 0.81
C GLN A 152 -5.67 -3.85 -0.02
N LYS A 153 -6.95 -4.02 -0.36
CA LYS A 153 -7.41 -5.13 -1.20
C LYS A 153 -6.77 -5.10 -2.60
N CYS A 154 -6.67 -3.92 -3.21
CA CYS A 154 -5.98 -3.74 -4.50
C CYS A 154 -4.50 -4.12 -4.40
N LEU A 155 -3.80 -3.64 -3.37
CA LEU A 155 -2.38 -3.96 -3.14
C LEU A 155 -2.16 -5.46 -2.96
N LEU A 156 -2.99 -6.14 -2.16
CA LEU A 156 -2.90 -7.59 -1.98
C LEU A 156 -3.10 -8.35 -3.30
N LYS A 157 -4.03 -7.91 -4.14
CA LYS A 157 -4.22 -8.48 -5.48
C LYS A 157 -2.98 -8.27 -6.34
N THR A 158 -2.43 -7.06 -6.39
CA THR A 158 -1.21 -6.76 -7.14
C THR A 158 -0.03 -7.59 -6.67
N ILE A 159 0.13 -7.81 -5.35
CA ILE A 159 1.17 -8.69 -4.81
C ILE A 159 0.97 -10.12 -5.31
N SER A 160 -0.25 -10.65 -5.27
CA SER A 160 -0.51 -12.00 -5.79
C SER A 160 -0.24 -12.13 -7.29
N ASP A 161 -0.61 -11.12 -8.08
CA ASP A 161 -0.41 -11.12 -9.54
C ASP A 161 1.07 -10.98 -9.90
N THR A 162 1.81 -10.11 -9.19
CA THR A 162 3.26 -9.95 -9.36
C THR A 162 4.04 -11.18 -8.97
N GLN A 163 3.65 -11.88 -7.89
CA GLN A 163 4.30 -13.13 -7.50
C GLN A 163 4.14 -14.22 -8.56
N LYS A 164 2.94 -14.36 -9.16
CA LYS A 164 2.72 -15.29 -10.28
C LYS A 164 3.56 -14.94 -11.51
N ALA A 165 3.68 -13.65 -11.82
CA ALA A 165 4.51 -13.20 -12.94
C ALA A 165 6.00 -13.47 -12.67
N GLN A 166 6.46 -13.27 -11.44
CA GLN A 166 7.83 -13.58 -11.01
C GLN A 166 8.12 -15.08 -11.11
N ASP A 167 7.20 -15.94 -10.66
CA ASP A 167 7.36 -17.39 -10.76
C ASP A 167 7.47 -17.85 -12.22
N MET A 168 6.69 -17.23 -13.13
CA MET A 168 6.74 -17.52 -14.56
C MET A 168 8.06 -17.06 -15.20
N GLU A 169 8.50 -15.84 -14.88
CA GLU A 169 9.78 -15.30 -15.37
C GLU A 169 10.97 -16.10 -14.84
N PHE A 170 10.90 -16.57 -13.59
CA PHE A 170 11.92 -17.44 -13.02
C PHE A 170 12.07 -18.74 -13.84
N VAL A 171 10.96 -19.39 -14.21
CA VAL A 171 11.01 -20.60 -15.05
C VAL A 171 11.59 -20.29 -16.44
N GLU A 172 11.15 -19.21 -17.10
CA GLU A 172 11.66 -18.84 -18.43
C GLU A 172 13.16 -18.49 -18.41
N THR A 173 13.60 -17.79 -17.37
CA THR A 173 15.02 -17.44 -17.21
C THR A 173 15.88 -18.66 -16.90
N GLU A 174 15.37 -19.62 -16.12
CA GLU A 174 16.03 -20.90 -15.88
C GLU A 174 16.16 -21.71 -17.18
N GLU A 175 15.10 -21.84 -17.97
CA GLU A 175 15.15 -22.49 -19.29
C GLU A 175 16.16 -21.84 -20.23
N ARG A 176 16.18 -20.50 -20.28
CA ARG A 176 17.14 -19.73 -21.09
C ARG A 176 18.58 -19.94 -20.62
N LEU A 177 18.81 -20.08 -19.32
CA LEU A 177 20.13 -20.34 -18.74
C LEU A 177 20.61 -21.75 -19.10
N LEU A 178 19.74 -22.76 -18.98
CA LEU A 178 20.03 -24.13 -19.41
C LEU A 178 20.36 -24.20 -20.90
N TYR A 179 19.62 -23.48 -21.74
CA TYR A 179 19.88 -23.40 -23.17
C TYR A 179 21.24 -22.76 -23.47
N LYS A 180 21.56 -21.65 -22.81
CA LYS A 180 22.86 -21.00 -22.94
C LYS A 180 24.01 -21.95 -22.57
N ASP A 181 23.90 -22.64 -21.44
CA ASP A 181 24.90 -23.60 -20.98
C ASP A 181 25.10 -24.76 -21.97
N PHE A 182 24.01 -25.22 -22.60
CA PHE A 182 24.07 -26.21 -23.66
C PHE A 182 24.85 -25.70 -24.88
N ILE A 183 24.56 -24.48 -25.36
CA ILE A 183 25.25 -23.89 -26.51
C ILE A 183 26.73 -23.65 -26.20
N GLU A 184 27.06 -23.22 -24.99
CA GLU A 184 28.45 -23.02 -24.56
C GLU A 184 29.23 -24.34 -24.56
N LYS A 185 28.65 -25.41 -24.01
CA LYS A 185 29.24 -26.76 -24.09
C LYS A 185 29.42 -27.23 -25.53
N LYS A 186 28.44 -26.99 -26.41
CA LYS A 186 28.53 -27.34 -27.84
C LYS A 186 29.61 -26.56 -28.57
N TYR A 187 29.76 -25.28 -28.26
CA TYR A 187 30.82 -24.45 -28.80
C TYR A 187 32.20 -24.97 -28.38
N GLN A 188 32.39 -25.30 -27.10
CA GLN A 188 33.66 -25.85 -26.60
C GLN A 188 34.00 -27.19 -27.26
N GLU A 189 33.01 -28.07 -27.45
CA GLU A 189 33.16 -29.34 -28.16
C GLU A 189 33.66 -29.11 -29.61
N MET A 190 33.00 -28.22 -30.36
CA MET A 190 33.38 -27.90 -31.73
C MET A 190 34.74 -27.22 -31.83
N SER A 191 35.03 -26.28 -30.94
CA SER A 191 36.34 -25.62 -30.87
C SER A 191 37.46 -26.65 -30.66
N SER A 192 37.25 -27.61 -29.75
CA SER A 192 38.20 -28.70 -29.50
C SER A 192 38.37 -29.59 -30.73
N ARG A 193 37.28 -29.95 -31.42
CA ARG A 193 37.32 -30.74 -32.67
C ARG A 193 38.08 -30.02 -33.78
N VAL A 194 37.86 -28.72 -33.94
CA VAL A 194 38.55 -27.89 -34.93
C VAL A 194 40.05 -27.84 -34.62
N LYS A 195 40.43 -27.59 -33.35
CA LYS A 195 41.84 -27.62 -32.92
C LYS A 195 42.51 -28.95 -33.23
N SER A 196 41.88 -30.08 -32.88
CA SER A 196 42.43 -31.41 -33.19
C SER A 196 42.50 -31.69 -34.69
N ALA A 197 41.54 -31.22 -35.49
CA ALA A 197 41.59 -31.34 -36.94
C ALA A 197 42.73 -30.49 -37.54
N GLN A 198 42.94 -29.29 -37.02
CA GLN A 198 44.03 -28.41 -37.44
C GLN A 198 45.38 -29.01 -37.08
N GLU A 199 45.56 -29.53 -35.87
CA GLU A 199 46.77 -30.25 -35.44
C GLU A 199 47.05 -31.44 -36.36
N ARG A 200 46.01 -32.20 -36.76
CA ARG A 200 46.15 -33.29 -37.73
C ARG A 200 46.60 -32.80 -39.11
N LEU A 201 46.07 -31.67 -39.60
CA LEU A 201 46.49 -31.08 -40.87
C LEU A 201 47.95 -30.63 -40.82
N VAL A 202 48.36 -29.98 -39.72
CA VAL A 202 49.75 -29.56 -39.49
C VAL A 202 50.68 -30.77 -39.41
N SER A 203 50.29 -31.84 -38.70
CA SER A 203 51.09 -33.07 -38.59
C SER A 203 51.30 -33.80 -39.91
N ARG A 204 50.45 -33.55 -40.91
CA ARG A 204 50.53 -34.13 -42.26
C ARG A 204 51.31 -33.24 -43.23
N GLU A 205 51.90 -32.13 -42.76
CA GLU A 205 52.62 -31.15 -43.58
C GLU A 205 51.82 -30.68 -44.80
N VAL A 206 50.49 -30.57 -44.67
CA VAL A 206 49.64 -30.07 -45.76
C VAL A 206 49.99 -28.60 -45.96
N SER A 207 50.70 -28.29 -47.05
CA SER A 207 51.09 -26.94 -47.40
C SER A 207 49.87 -26.07 -47.69
N SER A 208 49.92 -24.79 -47.31
CA SER A 208 48.85 -23.81 -47.56
C SER A 208 48.48 -23.69 -49.05
N SER A 209 49.41 -24.05 -49.95
CA SER A 209 49.21 -24.14 -51.40
C SER A 209 48.20 -25.19 -51.83
N LEU A 210 47.92 -26.19 -50.99
CA LEU A 210 46.97 -27.28 -51.28
C LEU A 210 45.55 -26.99 -50.74
N THR A 211 45.30 -25.77 -50.26
CA THR A 211 43.96 -25.35 -49.86
C THR A 211 43.06 -25.16 -51.08
N HIS A 212 41.75 -25.39 -50.94
CA HIS A 212 40.79 -25.24 -52.04
C HIS A 212 40.91 -23.87 -52.71
N HIS A 213 41.08 -22.80 -51.92
CA HIS A 213 41.24 -21.45 -52.43
C HIS A 213 42.49 -21.31 -53.32
N SER A 214 43.65 -21.77 -52.86
CA SER A 214 44.89 -21.72 -53.65
C SER A 214 44.84 -22.63 -54.89
N ILE A 215 44.20 -23.79 -54.80
CA ILE A 215 43.99 -24.68 -55.96
C ILE A 215 43.09 -24.01 -56.99
N GLN A 216 42.02 -23.36 -56.54
CA GLN A 216 41.10 -22.63 -57.41
C GLN A 216 41.83 -21.46 -58.10
N GLU A 217 42.61 -20.68 -57.35
CA GLU A 217 43.41 -19.58 -57.89
C GLU A 217 44.45 -20.08 -58.92
N MET A 218 45.18 -21.16 -58.62
CA MET A 218 46.11 -21.77 -59.59
C MET A 218 45.40 -22.33 -60.81
N SER A 219 44.19 -22.89 -60.65
CA SER A 219 43.37 -23.37 -61.76
C SER A 219 42.90 -22.22 -62.66
N GLU A 220 42.48 -21.11 -62.07
CA GLU A 220 42.11 -19.88 -62.77
C GLU A 220 43.33 -19.33 -63.55
N GLN A 221 44.49 -19.25 -62.91
CA GLN A 221 45.75 -18.85 -63.57
C GLN A 221 46.15 -19.80 -64.72
N LEU A 222 46.02 -21.11 -64.54
CA LEU A 222 46.27 -22.10 -65.60
C LEU A 222 45.29 -21.94 -66.77
N SER A 223 44.03 -21.59 -66.49
CA SER A 223 43.03 -21.37 -67.54
C SER A 223 43.34 -20.12 -68.38
N LEU A 224 43.77 -19.04 -67.73
CA LEU A 224 44.24 -17.82 -68.39
C LEU A 224 45.49 -18.10 -69.23
N LEU A 225 46.48 -18.78 -68.66
CA LEU A 225 47.72 -19.12 -69.37
C LEU A 225 47.45 -20.04 -70.57
N LYS A 226 46.52 -21.00 -70.46
CA LYS A 226 46.07 -21.82 -71.59
C LYS A 226 45.43 -20.96 -72.69
N GLN A 227 44.58 -20.00 -72.32
CA GLN A 227 43.96 -19.08 -73.26
C GLN A 227 45.01 -18.22 -73.98
N GLU A 228 46.07 -17.79 -73.29
CA GLU A 228 47.20 -17.06 -73.87
C GLU A 228 48.13 -17.94 -74.72
N MET A 229 48.27 -19.23 -74.40
CA MET A 229 49.12 -20.16 -75.15
C MET A 229 48.49 -20.60 -76.47
N GLU A 230 47.16 -20.65 -76.58
CA GLU A 230 46.45 -20.99 -77.82
C GLU A 230 46.81 -20.13 -79.05
N PRO A 231 46.83 -18.78 -78.99
CA PRO A 231 47.26 -17.96 -80.13
C PRO A 231 48.75 -18.13 -80.45
N VAL A 232 49.61 -18.37 -79.45
CA VAL A 232 51.04 -18.62 -79.67
C VAL A 232 51.25 -19.97 -80.37
N LYS A 233 50.53 -21.00 -79.94
CA LYS A 233 50.54 -22.33 -80.58
C LYS A 233 50.05 -22.26 -82.02
N ARG A 234 48.97 -21.49 -82.29
CA ARG A 234 48.51 -21.22 -83.67
C ARG A 234 49.57 -20.55 -84.53
N LYS A 235 50.29 -19.54 -83.99
CA LYS A 235 51.41 -18.91 -84.70
C LYS A 235 52.52 -19.90 -84.98
N LEU A 236 52.92 -20.71 -84.00
CA LEU A 236 53.98 -21.72 -84.18
C LEU A 236 53.60 -22.77 -85.24
N GLN A 237 52.35 -23.25 -85.23
CA GLN A 237 51.86 -24.17 -86.26
C GLN A 237 51.90 -23.55 -87.66
N ALA A 238 51.55 -22.27 -87.78
CA ALA A 238 51.69 -21.55 -89.05
C ALA A 238 53.16 -21.48 -89.50
N TYR A 239 54.12 -21.29 -88.59
CA TYR A 239 55.55 -21.32 -88.91
C TYR A 239 56.06 -22.72 -89.29
N HIS A 240 55.57 -23.78 -88.64
CA HIS A 240 55.93 -25.17 -88.99
C HIS A 240 55.39 -25.61 -90.36
N GLY A 241 54.32 -24.97 -90.86
CA GLY A 241 53.82 -25.20 -92.22
C GLY A 241 54.60 -24.50 -93.33
N LEU A 242 55.61 -23.69 -93.01
CA LEU A 242 56.41 -22.96 -94.00
C LEU A 242 57.64 -23.78 -94.47
N PRO A 243 58.03 -23.70 -95.76
CA PRO A 243 59.21 -24.39 -96.27
C PRO A 243 60.51 -23.91 -95.58
N PRO A 244 61.52 -24.79 -95.38
CA PRO A 244 62.71 -24.49 -94.56
C PRO A 244 63.64 -23.39 -95.09
N SER A 245 63.42 -22.88 -96.31
CA SER A 245 64.27 -21.82 -96.88
C SER A 245 63.50 -20.87 -97.80
N LEU A 246 63.91 -19.60 -97.79
CA LEU A 246 63.29 -18.51 -98.55
C LEU A 246 63.18 -18.77 -100.08
N PRO A 247 64.17 -19.41 -100.74
CA PRO A 247 64.06 -19.74 -102.17
C PRO A 247 62.97 -20.79 -102.45
N LEU A 248 62.86 -21.83 -101.60
CA LEU A 248 61.82 -22.87 -101.71
C LEU A 248 60.42 -22.30 -101.43
N ALA A 249 60.30 -21.36 -100.49
CA ALA A 249 59.04 -20.68 -100.22
C ALA A 249 58.56 -19.83 -101.42
N ARG A 250 59.48 -19.16 -102.12
CA ARG A 250 59.14 -18.41 -103.35
C ARG A 250 58.69 -19.33 -104.48
N LEU A 251 59.31 -20.50 -104.60
CA LEU A 251 58.93 -21.53 -105.57
C LEU A 251 57.54 -22.10 -105.26
N ALA A 252 57.27 -22.48 -104.01
CA ALA A 252 55.96 -22.97 -103.58
C ALA A 252 54.86 -21.90 -103.74
N VAL A 253 55.13 -20.63 -103.44
CA VAL A 253 54.17 -19.54 -103.69
C VAL A 253 53.95 -19.32 -105.19
N ALA A 254 54.98 -19.41 -106.02
CA ALA A 254 54.84 -19.31 -107.47
C ALA A 254 54.06 -20.50 -108.06
N GLU A 255 54.25 -21.70 -107.50
CA GLU A 255 53.55 -22.91 -107.88
C GLU A 255 52.08 -22.86 -107.47
N SER A 256 51.76 -22.52 -106.21
CA SER A 256 50.37 -22.31 -105.78
C SER A 256 49.69 -21.14 -106.50
N LYS A 257 50.42 -20.08 -106.89
CA LYS A 257 49.87 -19.02 -107.74
C LYS A 257 49.54 -19.52 -109.14
N ARG A 258 50.38 -20.38 -109.73
CA ARG A 258 50.06 -21.05 -110.99
C ARG A 258 48.86 -21.97 -110.86
N GLU A 259 48.77 -22.76 -109.79
CA GLU A 259 47.62 -23.61 -109.53
C GLU A 259 46.34 -22.77 -109.36
N LEU A 260 46.42 -21.63 -108.67
CA LEU A 260 45.30 -20.70 -108.54
C LEU A 260 44.93 -20.09 -109.90
N GLU A 261 45.89 -19.64 -110.70
CA GLU A 261 45.66 -19.13 -112.06
C GLU A 261 45.05 -20.20 -112.97
N THR A 262 45.43 -21.48 -112.82
CA THR A 262 44.78 -22.58 -113.56
C THR A 262 43.36 -22.84 -113.06
N LEU A 263 43.10 -22.76 -111.75
CA LEU A 263 41.78 -22.95 -111.20
C LEU A 263 40.85 -21.77 -111.53
N ASP A 264 41.37 -20.53 -111.52
CA ASP A 264 40.66 -19.34 -111.96
C ASP A 264 40.39 -19.39 -113.47
N ALA A 265 41.34 -19.86 -114.29
CA ALA A 265 41.09 -20.11 -115.71
C ALA A 265 40.04 -21.20 -115.94
N ILE A 266 40.06 -22.29 -115.15
CA ILE A 266 39.00 -23.31 -115.17
C ILE A 266 37.68 -22.73 -114.67
N LEU A 267 37.69 -21.81 -113.71
CA LEU A 267 36.48 -21.13 -113.22
C LEU A 267 35.91 -20.20 -114.29
N ASP A 268 36.76 -19.41 -114.97
CA ASP A 268 36.40 -18.49 -116.05
C ASP A 268 35.90 -19.25 -117.28
N GLU A 269 36.57 -20.33 -117.67
CA GLU A 269 36.11 -21.27 -118.70
C GLU A 269 34.78 -21.93 -118.26
N ASN A 270 34.58 -22.13 -116.94
CA ASN A 270 33.32 -22.60 -116.40
C ASN A 270 32.20 -21.53 -116.28
N ILE A 271 32.55 -20.26 -116.37
CA ILE A 271 31.62 -19.13 -116.31
C ILE A 271 31.20 -18.73 -117.74
N ASP A 272 32.05 -18.92 -118.75
CA ASP A 272 31.76 -18.64 -120.17
C ASP A 272 30.75 -19.61 -120.81
N TRP A 273 30.55 -20.83 -120.28
CA TRP A 273 29.43 -21.71 -120.71
C TRP A 273 28.08 -21.40 -120.06
N ARG A 274 28.02 -20.47 -119.10
CA ARG A 274 26.78 -20.06 -118.40
C ARG A 274 26.17 -18.77 -118.94
N HIS A 275 26.70 -18.21 -120.02
CA HIS A 275 26.12 -17.08 -120.76
C HIS A 275 25.75 -17.46 -122.21
N THR A 276 24.87 -18.46 -122.34
CA THR A 276 23.84 -18.57 -123.39
C THR A 276 22.51 -18.85 -122.71
#